data_AF-A0A410D6L4-F1
#
_entry.id   AF-A0A410D6L4-F1
#
_cell.length_a   1.000
_cell.length_b   1.000
_cell.length_c   1.000
_cell.angle_alpha   90.00
_cell.angle_beta   90.00
_cell.angle_gamma   90.00
#
_symmetry.space_group_name_H-M   'P 1'
#
loop_
_entity.id
_entity.type
_entity.pdbx_description
1 polymer ?
#
loop_
_entity_poly.entity_id
_entity_poly.type
_entity_poly.pdbx_seq_one_letter_code
_entity_poly.pdbx_strand_id
1 'polypeptide(L)'
;MTSRFAIYEEFDGSRPLPVSIRLPQKIVEAASIRDAVNAFSMRHNLDIIRYEELPEDDVRVLFRRTNVFGQRADFGYYFRKLQFSELIEQP
;
A
#
# COMPACT_ATOMS: atom_id res chain seq x y z
N MET A 1 9.69 17.60 6.01
CA MET A 1 8.23 17.56 6.24
C MET A 1 7.78 16.13 5.96
N THR A 2 7.06 15.51 6.89
CA THR A 2 6.51 14.16 6.72
C THR A 2 5.09 14.25 6.14
N SER A 3 4.80 13.44 5.13
CA SER A 3 3.47 13.27 4.54
C SER A 3 2.83 12.00 5.07
N ARG A 4 1.49 11.97 5.14
CA ARG A 4 0.73 10.78 5.49
C ARG A 4 0.21 10.09 4.23
N PHE A 5 0.37 8.78 4.19
CA PHE A 5 -0.07 7.95 3.08
C PHE A 5 -1.05 6.90 3.60
N ALA A 6 -2.24 6.87 3.01
CA ALA A 6 -3.25 5.84 3.23
C ALA A 6 -2.97 4.64 2.32
N ILE A 7 -3.08 3.44 2.90
CA ILE A 7 -2.83 2.17 2.21
C ILE A 7 -4.12 1.38 2.15
N TYR A 8 -4.48 0.95 0.95
CA TYR A 8 -5.66 0.14 0.64
C TYR A 8 -5.24 -1.16 -0.01
N GLU A 9 -5.83 -2.28 0.40
CA GLU A 9 -5.58 -3.58 -0.21
C GLU A 9 -6.58 -3.83 -1.35
N GLU A 10 -6.07 -4.06 -2.55
CA GLU A 10 -6.89 -4.34 -3.74
C GLU A 10 -6.89 -5.83 -4.09
N PHE A 11 -5.82 -6.55 -3.73
CA PHE A 11 -5.66 -7.98 -3.99
C PHE A 11 -4.87 -8.65 -2.87
N ASP A 12 -5.46 -9.66 -2.24
CA ASP A 12 -4.89 -10.39 -1.09
C ASP A 12 -4.15 -11.69 -1.47
N GLY A 13 -3.92 -11.91 -2.77
CA GLY A 13 -3.31 -13.15 -3.28
C GLY A 13 -4.27 -14.30 -3.52
N SER A 14 -5.51 -14.22 -3.04
CA SER A 14 -6.54 -15.25 -3.26
C SER A 14 -7.67 -14.74 -4.14
N ARG A 15 -8.04 -13.46 -4.01
CA ARG A 15 -9.12 -12.84 -4.78
C ARG A 15 -8.94 -11.32 -4.90
N PRO A 16 -9.43 -10.71 -5.99
CA PRO A 16 -9.60 -9.26 -6.02
C PRO A 16 -10.60 -8.88 -4.94
N LEU A 17 -10.20 -8.00 -4.02
CA LEU A 17 -11.11 -7.45 -3.02
C LEU A 17 -11.89 -6.31 -3.69
N PRO A 18 -13.21 -6.22 -3.49
CA PRO A 18 -13.91 -4.99 -3.84
C PRO A 18 -13.21 -3.90 -3.07
N VAL A 19 -12.60 -2.93 -3.77
CA VAL A 19 -11.84 -1.86 -3.13
C VAL A 19 -12.81 -1.16 -2.20
N SER A 20 -12.79 -1.52 -0.91
CA SER A 20 -13.52 -0.81 0.11
C SER A 20 -12.68 0.43 0.38
N ILE A 21 -12.71 1.37 -0.57
CA ILE A 21 -12.05 2.68 -0.53
C ILE A 21 -12.45 3.46 0.74
N ARG A 22 -13.49 2.99 1.44
CA ARG A 22 -14.08 3.63 2.60
C ARG A 22 -13.13 3.76 3.79
N LEU A 23 -12.19 2.83 3.99
CA LEU A 23 -11.26 2.91 5.13
C LEU A 23 -9.85 2.44 4.74
N PRO A 24 -8.80 3.25 5.00
CA PRO A 24 -7.43 2.79 4.84
C PRO A 24 -7.14 1.68 5.84
N GLN A 25 -6.55 0.57 5.38
CA GLN A 25 -6.09 -0.48 6.29
C GLN A 25 -4.96 0.03 7.19
N LYS A 26 -4.18 1.00 6.68
CA LYS A 26 -3.03 1.54 7.39
C LYS A 26 -2.71 2.96 6.92
N ILE A 27 -2.21 3.76 7.83
CA ILE A 27 -1.60 5.06 7.54
C ILE A 27 -0.11 4.96 7.83
N VAL A 28 0.72 5.45 6.91
CA VAL A 28 2.18 5.50 7.05
C VAL A 28 2.63 6.94 6.90
N GLU A 29 3.50 7.38 7.80
CA GLU A 29 4.19 8.67 7.69
C GLU A 29 5.53 8.47 6.99
N ALA A 30 5.76 9.19 5.90
CA ALA A 30 6.99 9.11 5.12
C ALA A 30 7.32 10.45 4.44
N ALA A 31 8.56 10.62 4.00
CA ALA A 31 8.96 11.83 3.27
C ALA A 31 8.39 11.85 1.83
N SER A 32 8.29 10.68 1.20
CA SER A 32 7.72 10.50 -0.14
C SER A 32 6.88 9.22 -0.22
N ILE A 33 6.07 9.10 -1.28
CA ILE A 33 5.27 7.89 -1.52
C ILE A 33 6.15 6.66 -1.78
N ARG A 34 7.30 6.86 -2.42
CA ARG A 34 8.31 5.81 -2.62
C ARG A 34 8.89 5.34 -1.29
N ASP A 35 9.17 6.26 -0.36
CA ASP A 35 9.63 5.89 0.98
C ASP A 35 8.54 5.15 1.76
N ALA A 36 7.27 5.52 1.61
CA ALA A 36 6.15 4.81 2.21
C ALA A 36 6.04 3.37 1.69
N VAL A 37 6.18 3.19 0.37
CA VAL A 37 6.17 1.86 -0.29
C VAL A 37 7.36 1.00 0.18
N ASN A 38 8.56 1.57 0.24
CA ASN A 38 9.76 0.86 0.71
C ASN A 38 9.65 0.49 2.20
N ALA A 39 9.18 1.40 3.04
CA ALA A 39 8.96 1.11 4.46
C ALA A 39 7.92 0.01 4.64
N PHE A 40 6.86 0.01 3.83
CA PHE A 40 5.84 -1.04 3.84
C PHE A 40 6.42 -2.38 3.39
N SER A 41 7.19 -2.41 2.30
CA SER A 41 7.79 -3.65 1.77
C SER A 41 8.71 -4.32 2.79
N MET A 42 9.61 -3.55 3.40
CA MET A 42 10.56 -4.04 4.42
C MET A 42 9.83 -4.56 5.66
N ARG A 43 8.83 -3.81 6.16
CA ARG A 43 8.09 -4.18 7.36
C ARG A 43 7.30 -5.48 7.20
N HIS A 44 6.85 -5.77 5.97
CA HIS A 44 6.02 -6.93 5.68
C HIS A 44 6.80 -8.07 4.99
N ASN A 45 8.13 -7.91 4.81
CA ASN A 45 9.00 -8.85 4.10
C ASN A 45 8.44 -9.21 2.71
N LEU A 46 8.15 -8.16 1.94
CA LEU A 46 7.57 -8.22 0.61
C LEU A 46 8.55 -7.70 -0.44
N ASP A 47 8.58 -8.37 -1.59
CA ASP A 47 9.33 -7.93 -2.77
C ASP A 47 8.42 -7.06 -3.66
N ILE A 48 8.93 -5.93 -4.14
CA ILE A 48 8.20 -5.07 -5.10
C ILE A 48 8.34 -5.70 -6.49
N ILE A 49 7.22 -6.13 -7.07
CA ILE A 49 7.17 -6.74 -8.41
C ILE A 49 6.81 -5.73 -9.48
N ARG A 50 5.87 -4.83 -9.18
CA ARG A 50 5.43 -3.77 -10.09
C ARG A 50 5.08 -2.52 -9.30
N TYR A 51 5.49 -1.38 -9.83
CA TYR A 51 5.17 -0.06 -9.28
C TYR A 51 4.55 0.74 -10.42
N GLU A 52 3.31 1.22 -10.22
CA GLU A 52 2.55 1.96 -11.21
C GLU A 52 2.13 3.30 -10.61
N GLU A 53 2.58 4.38 -11.23
CA GLU A 53 2.18 5.73 -10.89
C GLU A 53 0.80 6.01 -11.51
N LEU A 54 -0.09 6.53 -10.68
CA LEU A 54 -1.45 6.90 -11.03
C LEU A 54 -1.58 8.43 -11.00
N PRO A 55 -2.66 8.98 -11.57
CA PRO A 55 -2.96 10.41 -11.42
C PRO A 55 -3.01 10.84 -9.96
N GLU A 56 -2.86 12.14 -9.70
CA GLU A 56 -2.98 12.74 -8.36
C GLU A 56 -1.91 12.32 -7.33
N ASP A 57 -0.71 11.94 -7.80
CA ASP A 57 0.42 11.49 -6.96
C ASP A 57 0.16 10.18 -6.19
N ASP A 58 -0.77 9.36 -6.68
CA ASP A 58 -1.08 8.05 -6.11
C ASP A 58 -0.29 6.94 -6.80
N VAL A 59 -0.17 5.79 -6.13
CA VAL A 59 0.53 4.64 -6.72
C VAL A 59 -0.17 3.32 -6.41
N ARG A 60 -0.13 2.42 -7.38
CA ARG A 60 -0.50 1.02 -7.22
C ARG A 60 0.75 0.17 -7.26
N VAL A 61 0.91 -0.69 -6.27
CA VAL A 61 2.11 -1.53 -6.13
C VAL A 61 1.69 -2.99 -6.00
N LEU A 62 2.26 -3.83 -6.85
CA LEU A 62 2.18 -5.27 -6.74
C LEU A 62 3.40 -5.77 -5.98
N PHE A 63 3.14 -6.47 -4.90
CA PHE A 63 4.13 -7.12 -4.07
C PHE A 63 4.08 -8.63 -4.22
N ARG A 64 5.17 -9.30 -3.85
CA ARG A 64 5.23 -10.74 -3.71
C ARG A 64 5.81 -11.11 -2.36
N ARG A 65 5.22 -12.10 -1.73
CA ARG A 65 5.80 -12.80 -0.59
C ARG A 65 6.24 -14.18 -1.02
N THR A 66 7.50 -14.51 -0.77
CA THR A 66 8.01 -15.88 -0.91
C THR A 66 8.20 -16.47 0.47
N ASN A 67 7.55 -17.60 0.77
CA ASN A 67 7.76 -18.27 2.04
C ASN A 67 9.03 -19.15 2.01
N VAL A 68 9.41 -19.70 3.16
CA VAL A 68 10.60 -20.56 3.31
C VAL A 68 10.52 -21.86 2.48
N PHE A 69 9.33 -22.25 2.02
CA PHE A 69 9.10 -23.40 1.14
C PHE A 69 9.08 -23.03 -0.34
N GLY A 70 9.39 -21.77 -0.69
CA GLY A 70 9.42 -21.29 -2.08
C GLY A 70 8.03 -21.01 -2.68
N GLN A 71 6.94 -21.11 -1.91
CA GLN A 71 5.62 -20.73 -2.38
C GLN A 71 5.51 -19.22 -2.47
N ARG A 72 4.88 -18.75 -3.55
CA ARG A 72 4.73 -17.32 -3.86
C ARG A 72 3.26 -16.93 -3.73
N ALA A 73 3.03 -15.80 -3.08
CA ALA A 73 1.73 -15.12 -3.04
C ALA A 73 1.93 -13.68 -3.47
N ASP A 74 1.05 -13.19 -4.35
CA ASP A 74 1.13 -11.84 -4.90
C ASP A 74 0.06 -10.96 -4.23
N PHE A 75 0.37 -9.71 -3.91
CA PHE A 75 -0.51 -8.79 -3.18
C PHE A 75 -0.55 -7.43 -3.87
N GLY A 76 -1.74 -6.88 -4.08
CA GLY A 76 -1.93 -5.57 -4.69
C GLY A 76 -2.33 -4.54 -3.64
N TYR A 77 -1.57 -3.45 -3.54
CA TYR A 77 -1.89 -2.33 -2.66
C TYR A 77 -1.90 -1.01 -3.42
N TYR A 78 -2.83 -0.15 -3.03
CA TYR A 78 -2.95 1.23 -3.50
C TYR A 78 -2.53 2.17 -2.36
N PHE A 79 -1.64 3.10 -2.68
CA PHE A 79 -1.12 4.11 -1.77
C PHE A 79 -1.61 5.47 -2.25
N ARG A 80 -2.24 6.21 -1.35
CA ARG A 80 -2.76 7.55 -1.60
C ARG A 80 -2.21 8.54 -0.60
N LYS A 81 -1.79 9.71 -1.07
CA LYS A 81 -1.36 10.79 -0.17
C LYS A 81 -2.59 11.42 0.48
N LEU A 82 -2.60 11.49 1.80
CA LEU A 82 -3.67 12.15 2.55
C LEU A 82 -3.44 13.67 2.56
N GLN A 83 -4.47 14.41 2.15
CA GLN A 83 -4.49 15.86 2.29
C GLN A 83 -4.78 16.21 3.76
N PHE A 84 -4.22 17.30 4.27
CA PHE A 84 -4.30 17.71 5.69
C PHE A 84 -5.73 17.90 6.24
N SER A 85 -6.74 17.90 5.37
CA SER A 85 -8.17 18.07 5.67
C SER A 85 -8.98 16.76 5.71
N GLU A 86 -8.41 15.60 5.34
CA GLU A 86 -9.10 14.32 5.44
C GLU A 86 -8.98 13.77 6.87
N LEU A 87 -9.92 14.16 7.74
CA LEU A 87 -10.14 13.54 9.04
C LEU A 87 -10.58 12.09 8.83
N ILE A 88 -9.66 11.14 9.01
CA ILE A 88 -10.02 9.73 9.11
C ILE A 88 -10.46 9.53 10.56
N GLU A 89 -11.78 9.48 10.79
CA GLU A 89 -12.35 9.05 12.06
C GLU A 89 -11.78 7.65 12.37
N GLN A 90 -10.94 7.56 13.40
CA GLN A 90 -10.50 6.30 13.95
C GLN A 90 -11.66 5.72 14.78
N PRO A 91 -12.10 4.46 14.54
CA PRO A 91 -13.02 3.77 15.43
C PRO A 91 -12.37 3.40 16.77
#